data_AF-A0A9D5PR48-F1
#
_entry.id   AF-A0A9D5PR48-F1
#
_cell.length_a   1.000
_cell.length_b   1.000
_cell.length_c   1.000
_cell.angle_alpha   90.00
_cell.angle_beta   90.00
_cell.angle_gamma   90.00
#
_symmetry.space_group_name_H-M   'P 1'
#
loop_
_entity.id
_entity.type
_entity.pdbx_description
1 polymer ?
#
loop_
_entity_poly.entity_id
_entity_poly.type
_entity_poly.pdbx_seq_one_letter_code
_entity_poly.pdbx_strand_id
1 'polypeptide(L)'
;MYKEVYEAKPFYGVNPAFVIFCVIAVLITLILIAFWRKFDMGSRFFFLFILIFFIFIISCQAYTSIDAKRKVYNAYIAGEYLTVQGVISDYTLAEEGQPNLPDSFYIDGVEFSVPGFVSAWGYPLNRVNGGILEDGMCVRICYIPYKFENVIMKIEQLE
;
A
#
# COMPACT_ATOMS: atom_id res chain seq x y z
N MET A 1 -22.49 16.36 14.82
CA MET A 1 -22.62 14.87 14.93
C MET A 1 -21.49 14.28 14.09
N TYR A 2 -20.91 13.11 14.41
CA TYR A 2 -19.83 12.57 13.56
C TYR A 2 -20.42 11.71 12.43
N LYS A 3 -20.06 12.03 11.19
CA LYS A 3 -20.35 11.22 10.02
C LYS A 3 -19.09 10.46 9.61
N GLU A 4 -19.18 9.13 9.56
CA GLU A 4 -18.06 8.32 9.09
C GLU A 4 -17.86 8.53 7.58
N VAL A 5 -16.66 8.99 7.23
CA VAL A 5 -16.25 9.22 5.84
C VAL A 5 -15.51 8.01 5.30
N TYR A 6 -14.66 7.41 6.13
CA TYR A 6 -13.79 6.33 5.74
C TYR A 6 -13.38 5.49 6.96
N GLU A 7 -13.34 4.18 6.77
CA GLU A 7 -12.75 3.24 7.70
C GLU A 7 -11.96 2.18 6.93
N ALA A 8 -10.74 1.90 7.40
CA ALA A 8 -9.84 0.94 6.80
C ALA A 8 -10.41 -0.47 6.91
N LYS A 9 -10.47 -1.16 5.77
CA LYS A 9 -10.92 -2.55 5.68
C LYS A 9 -9.74 -3.51 5.82
N PRO A 10 -9.99 -4.75 6.29
CA PRO A 10 -8.96 -5.77 6.30
C PRO A 10 -8.50 -6.03 4.87
N PHE A 11 -7.21 -5.89 4.63
CA PHE A 11 -6.63 -6.00 3.29
C PHE A 11 -6.25 -7.45 2.98
N TYR A 12 -6.81 -7.98 1.88
CA TYR A 12 -6.49 -9.31 1.34
C TYR A 12 -5.72 -9.25 0.02
N GLY A 13 -5.28 -8.06 -0.41
CA GLY A 13 -4.64 -7.88 -1.71
C GLY A 13 -3.20 -8.39 -1.75
N VAL A 14 -2.76 -8.77 -2.94
CA VAL A 14 -1.41 -9.27 -3.19
C VAL A 14 -0.59 -8.14 -3.78
N ASN A 15 0.67 -7.98 -3.34
CA ASN A 15 1.56 -6.93 -3.86
C ASN A 15 1.71 -7.06 -5.40
N PRO A 16 1.53 -6.00 -6.22
CA PRO A 16 1.71 -6.08 -7.66
C PRO A 16 3.08 -6.61 -8.09
N ALA A 17 4.14 -6.25 -7.36
CA ALA A 17 5.48 -6.78 -7.60
C ALA A 17 5.52 -8.31 -7.40
N PHE A 18 4.84 -8.83 -6.37
CA PHE A 18 4.73 -10.27 -6.14
C PHE A 18 4.03 -10.97 -7.31
N VAL A 19 2.94 -10.40 -7.84
CA VAL A 19 2.24 -10.95 -9.00
C VAL A 19 3.17 -11.01 -10.23
N ILE A 20 3.92 -9.93 -10.50
CA ILE A 20 4.89 -9.88 -11.61
C ILE A 20 5.96 -10.96 -11.47
N PHE A 21 6.55 -11.10 -10.27
CA PHE A 21 7.57 -12.13 -10.06
C PHE A 21 7.00 -13.55 -10.20
N CYS A 22 5.77 -13.81 -9.75
CA CYS A 22 5.09 -15.09 -9.98
C CYS A 22 4.95 -15.40 -11.47
N VAL A 23 4.53 -14.42 -12.29
CA VAL A 23 4.43 -14.58 -13.75
C VAL A 23 5.79 -14.88 -14.37
N ILE A 24 6.84 -14.16 -13.97
CA ILE A 24 8.22 -14.40 -14.46
C ILE A 24 8.68 -15.82 -14.08
N ALA A 25 8.44 -16.27 -12.86
CA ALA A 25 8.81 -17.62 -12.42
C ALA A 25 8.10 -18.72 -13.23
N VAL A 26 6.81 -18.52 -13.54
CA VAL A 26 6.05 -19.43 -14.41
C VAL A 26 6.63 -19.45 -15.82
N LEU A 27 6.93 -18.30 -16.42
CA LEU A 27 7.53 -18.21 -17.75
C LEU A 27 8.90 -18.90 -17.82
N ILE A 28 9.77 -18.68 -16.82
CA ILE A 28 11.06 -19.38 -16.70
C ILE A 28 10.82 -20.88 -16.64
N THR A 29 9.89 -21.35 -15.81
CA THR A 29 9.57 -22.77 -15.67
C THR A 29 9.10 -23.40 -16.99
N LEU A 30 8.24 -22.69 -17.75
CA LEU A 30 7.77 -23.14 -19.06
C LEU A 30 8.91 -23.24 -20.09
N ILE A 31 9.81 -22.25 -20.12
CA ILE A 31 11.01 -22.28 -20.98
C ILE A 31 11.89 -23.48 -20.61
N LEU A 32 12.04 -23.75 -19.31
CA LEU A 32 12.82 -24.91 -18.85
C LEU A 32 12.22 -26.22 -19.33
N ILE A 33 10.90 -26.40 -19.18
CA ILE A 33 10.22 -27.62 -19.63
C ILE A 33 10.37 -27.78 -21.16
N ALA A 34 10.22 -26.70 -21.93
CA ALA A 34 10.31 -26.75 -23.39
C ALA A 34 11.72 -27.13 -23.89
N PHE A 35 12.78 -26.67 -23.22
CA PHE A 35 14.16 -26.89 -23.63
C PHE A 35 14.88 -27.98 -22.81
N TRP A 36 14.20 -28.64 -21.89
CA TRP A 36 14.78 -29.60 -20.94
C TRP A 36 15.53 -30.75 -21.60
N ARG A 37 15.07 -31.19 -22.78
CA ARG A 37 15.70 -32.25 -23.58
C ARG A 37 16.94 -31.79 -24.36
N LYS A 38 17.11 -30.49 -24.60
CA LYS A 38 18.22 -29.93 -25.39
C LYS A 38 19.39 -29.45 -24.54
N PHE A 39 19.20 -29.37 -23.22
CA PHE A 39 20.20 -28.83 -22.31
C PHE A 39 21.15 -29.90 -21.75
N ASP A 40 22.44 -29.57 -21.77
CA ASP A 40 23.52 -30.33 -21.15
C ASP A 40 23.44 -30.28 -19.61
N MET A 41 24.03 -31.24 -18.92
CA MET A 41 23.86 -31.47 -17.49
C MET A 41 24.24 -30.25 -16.64
N GLY A 42 25.31 -29.53 -17.00
CA GLY A 42 25.73 -28.30 -16.31
C GLY A 42 24.72 -27.15 -16.44
N SER A 43 24.12 -26.99 -17.63
CA SER A 43 23.09 -25.97 -17.85
C SER A 43 21.82 -26.23 -17.03
N ARG A 44 21.45 -27.51 -16.80
CA ARG A 44 20.31 -27.87 -15.95
C ARG A 44 20.48 -27.42 -14.50
N PHE A 45 21.68 -27.60 -13.93
CA PHE A 45 21.99 -27.13 -12.57
C PHE A 45 21.95 -25.60 -12.47
N PHE A 46 22.51 -24.90 -13.47
CA PHE A 46 22.46 -23.44 -13.52
C PHE A 46 21.02 -22.89 -13.53
N PHE A 47 20.15 -23.49 -14.33
CA PHE A 47 18.74 -23.10 -14.38
C PHE A 47 17.95 -23.43 -13.11
N LEU A 48 18.24 -24.56 -12.48
CA LEU A 48 17.61 -24.96 -11.22
C LEU A 48 18.00 -23.98 -10.10
N PHE A 49 19.26 -23.54 -10.09
CA PHE A 49 19.71 -22.47 -9.20
C PHE A 49 18.97 -21.15 -9.45
N ILE A 50 18.81 -20.73 -10.71
CA ILE A 50 18.03 -19.54 -11.06
C ILE A 50 16.59 -19.65 -10.54
N LEU A 51 15.93 -20.80 -10.74
CA LEU A 51 14.56 -21.01 -10.27
C LEU A 51 14.45 -20.90 -8.74
N ILE A 52 15.36 -21.54 -7.99
CA ILE A 52 15.42 -21.45 -6.52
C ILE A 52 15.63 -20.00 -6.08
N PHE A 53 16.54 -19.28 -6.75
CA PHE A 53 16.82 -17.88 -6.45
C PHE A 53 15.59 -16.99 -6.66
N PHE A 54 14.85 -17.18 -7.75
CA PHE A 54 13.60 -16.46 -8.00
C PHE A 54 12.52 -16.80 -6.95
N ILE A 55 12.36 -18.07 -6.58
CA ILE A 55 11.43 -18.48 -5.50
C ILE A 55 11.81 -17.80 -4.18
N PHE A 56 13.10 -17.70 -3.87
CA PHE A 56 13.61 -17.03 -2.68
C PHE A 56 13.26 -15.53 -2.68
N ILE A 57 13.51 -14.82 -3.79
CA ILE A 57 13.14 -13.39 -3.95
C ILE A 57 11.63 -13.19 -3.79
N ILE A 58 10.81 -14.02 -4.44
CA ILE A 58 9.34 -13.99 -4.34
C ILE A 58 8.90 -14.13 -2.87
N SER A 59 9.47 -15.11 -2.17
CA SER A 59 9.15 -15.39 -0.77
C SER A 59 9.50 -14.22 0.15
N CYS A 60 10.67 -13.61 -0.03
CA CYS A 60 11.09 -12.43 0.73
C CYS A 60 10.16 -11.22 0.49
N GLN A 61 9.76 -10.97 -0.75
CA GLN A 61 8.86 -9.85 -1.10
C GLN A 61 7.43 -10.06 -0.57
N ALA A 62 6.94 -11.30 -0.60
CA ALA A 62 5.66 -11.65 -0.01
C ALA A 62 5.64 -11.38 1.49
N TYR A 63 6.69 -11.81 2.19
CA TYR A 63 6.77 -11.70 3.65
C TYR A 63 6.78 -10.24 4.12
N THR A 64 7.64 -9.39 3.55
CA THR A 64 7.84 -8.02 4.03
C THR A 64 6.63 -7.11 3.81
N SER A 65 5.92 -7.28 2.70
CA SER A 65 4.78 -6.42 2.36
C SER A 65 3.49 -6.83 3.06
N ILE A 66 3.29 -8.12 3.32
CA ILE A 66 2.14 -8.63 4.09
C ILE A 66 2.33 -8.30 5.58
N ASP A 67 3.53 -8.47 6.13
CA ASP A 67 3.80 -8.27 7.56
C ASP A 67 3.61 -6.81 7.98
N ALA A 68 4.13 -5.86 7.20
CA ALA A 68 3.96 -4.43 7.46
C ALA A 68 2.49 -4.00 7.57
N LYS A 69 1.67 -4.42 6.60
CA LYS A 69 0.23 -4.11 6.55
C LYS A 69 -0.55 -4.76 7.65
N ARG A 70 -0.27 -6.05 7.89
CA ARG A 70 -0.90 -6.81 8.95
C ARG A 70 -0.58 -6.20 10.30
N LYS A 71 0.66 -5.76 10.53
CA LYS A 71 1.06 -5.10 11.78
C LYS A 71 0.29 -3.81 12.02
N VAL A 72 0.21 -2.92 11.03
CA VAL A 72 -0.54 -1.66 11.17
C VAL A 72 -2.04 -1.92 11.36
N TYR A 73 -2.63 -2.81 10.57
CA TYR A 73 -4.05 -3.13 10.72
C TYR A 73 -4.36 -3.81 12.07
N ASN A 74 -3.50 -4.71 12.54
CA ASN A 74 -3.66 -5.32 13.86
C ASN A 74 -3.53 -4.29 14.99
N ALA A 75 -2.60 -3.34 14.89
CA ALA A 75 -2.49 -2.25 15.85
C ALA A 75 -3.77 -1.38 15.87
N TYR A 76 -4.38 -1.14 14.70
CA TYR A 76 -5.66 -0.44 14.62
C TYR A 76 -6.78 -1.21 15.34
N ILE A 77 -6.91 -2.51 15.08
CA ILE A 77 -7.91 -3.37 15.73
C ILE A 77 -7.66 -3.51 17.24
N ALA A 78 -6.39 -3.48 17.67
CA ALA A 78 -6.01 -3.50 19.08
C ALA A 78 -6.29 -2.16 19.80
N GLY A 79 -6.68 -1.11 19.07
CA GLY A 79 -6.89 0.23 19.61
C GLY A 79 -5.61 1.04 19.83
N GLU A 80 -4.48 0.59 19.28
CA GLU A 80 -3.16 1.23 19.36
C GLU A 80 -2.98 2.32 18.29
N TYR A 81 -4.01 3.13 18.05
CA TYR A 81 -3.97 4.24 17.11
C TYR A 81 -3.93 5.59 17.85
N LEU A 82 -3.42 6.60 17.17
CA LEU A 82 -3.49 7.98 17.61
C LEU A 82 -4.71 8.64 16.96
N THR A 83 -5.24 9.65 17.62
CA THR A 83 -6.35 10.45 17.11
C THR A 83 -5.95 11.91 17.09
N VAL A 84 -6.23 12.59 15.98
CA VAL A 84 -6.15 14.04 15.88
C VAL A 84 -7.48 14.59 15.40
N GLN A 85 -7.88 15.74 15.90
CA GLN A 85 -9.12 16.39 15.54
C GLN A 85 -8.85 17.86 15.27
N GLY A 86 -9.37 18.37 14.18
CA GLY A 86 -9.19 19.76 13.81
C GLY A 86 -9.72 20.05 12.41
N VAL A 87 -9.41 21.25 11.95
CA VAL A 87 -9.73 21.69 10.60
C VAL A 87 -8.57 21.31 9.69
N ILE A 88 -8.90 20.73 8.53
CA ILE A 88 -7.92 20.50 7.47
C ILE A 88 -7.40 21.86 7.00
N SER A 89 -6.08 22.02 7.02
CA SER A 89 -5.39 23.19 6.51
C SER A 89 -4.32 22.82 5.47
N ASP A 90 -3.97 23.80 4.63
CA ASP A 90 -2.91 23.72 3.63
C ASP A 90 -3.05 22.52 2.68
N TYR A 91 -4.29 22.20 2.31
CA TYR A 91 -4.56 21.09 1.39
C TYR A 91 -3.90 21.33 0.03
N THR A 92 -2.83 20.59 -0.24
CA THR A 92 -2.07 20.67 -1.48
C THR A 92 -2.48 19.52 -2.38
N LEU A 93 -3.00 19.88 -3.56
CA LEU A 93 -3.32 18.92 -4.59
C LEU A 93 -2.06 18.39 -5.25
N ALA A 94 -2.06 17.11 -5.58
CA ALA A 94 -1.21 16.58 -6.64
C ALA A 94 -1.28 17.47 -7.90
N GLU A 95 -0.14 17.78 -8.52
CA GLU A 95 -0.07 18.62 -9.73
C GLU A 95 -1.12 18.19 -10.77
N GLU A 96 -1.81 19.18 -11.36
CA GLU A 96 -2.86 18.94 -12.33
C GLU A 96 -2.28 18.19 -13.55
N GLY A 97 -2.80 16.99 -13.82
CA GLY A 97 -2.27 16.08 -14.85
C GLY A 97 -1.33 14.98 -14.33
N GLN A 98 -1.01 14.96 -13.03
CA GLN A 98 -0.23 13.90 -12.37
C GLN A 98 -1.07 13.18 -11.30
N PRO A 99 -2.08 12.37 -11.69
CA PRO A 99 -3.01 11.71 -10.75
C PRO A 99 -2.34 10.70 -9.80
N ASN A 100 -1.06 10.41 -10.02
CA ASN A 100 -0.27 9.45 -9.26
C ASN A 100 0.40 10.07 -8.03
N LEU A 101 0.51 11.40 -8.00
CA LEU A 101 1.10 12.10 -6.87
C LEU A 101 0.14 12.10 -5.68
N PRO A 102 0.66 12.10 -4.45
CA PRO A 102 -0.18 12.22 -3.27
C PRO A 102 -0.70 13.65 -3.09
N ASP A 103 -1.91 13.77 -2.55
CA ASP A 103 -2.34 15.01 -1.89
C ASP A 103 -1.69 15.08 -0.51
N SER A 104 -1.46 16.28 0.02
CA SER A 104 -1.01 16.48 1.39
C SER A 104 -1.84 17.53 2.11
N PHE A 105 -1.98 17.40 3.42
CA PHE A 105 -2.71 18.35 4.25
C PHE A 105 -2.28 18.25 5.71
N TYR A 106 -2.70 19.24 6.50
CA TYR A 106 -2.41 19.30 7.93
C TYR A 106 -3.69 19.29 8.76
N ILE A 107 -3.62 18.71 9.96
CA ILE A 107 -4.64 18.85 11.00
C ILE A 107 -3.92 19.08 12.32
N ASP A 108 -4.15 20.24 12.95
CA ASP A 108 -3.54 20.60 14.23
C ASP A 108 -2.00 20.42 14.23
N GLY A 109 -1.37 20.79 13.11
CA GLY A 109 0.09 20.66 12.91
C GLY A 109 0.59 19.26 12.54
N VAL A 110 -0.29 18.24 12.45
CA VAL A 110 0.07 16.90 11.99
C VAL A 110 -0.11 16.80 10.48
N GLU A 111 0.98 16.47 9.77
CA GLU A 111 0.96 16.25 8.32
C GLU A 111 0.39 14.87 7.96
N PHE A 112 -0.45 14.85 6.93
CA PHE A 112 -0.99 13.66 6.31
C PHE A 112 -0.78 13.70 4.80
N SER A 113 -0.62 12.53 4.21
CA SER A 113 -0.46 12.34 2.78
C SER A 113 -1.42 11.27 2.27
N VAL A 114 -2.16 11.59 1.22
CA VAL A 114 -3.15 10.70 0.58
C VAL A 114 -2.63 10.35 -0.80
N PRO A 115 -2.16 9.12 -1.03
CA PRO A 115 -1.60 8.74 -2.33
C PRO A 115 -2.65 8.76 -3.44
N GLY A 116 -2.21 9.09 -4.66
CA GLY A 116 -3.07 9.15 -5.84
C GLY A 116 -3.54 7.81 -6.42
N PHE A 117 -3.22 6.69 -5.77
CA PHE A 117 -3.75 5.38 -6.12
C PHE A 117 -4.22 4.66 -4.87
N VAL A 118 -5.00 3.58 -5.06
CA VAL A 118 -5.36 2.63 -4.01
C VAL A 118 -4.08 2.20 -3.31
N SER A 119 -3.85 2.77 -2.14
CA SER A 119 -2.61 2.54 -1.44
C SER A 119 -2.58 1.14 -0.88
N ALA A 120 -1.37 0.74 -0.51
CA ALA A 120 -1.15 -0.46 0.25
C ALA A 120 -1.98 -0.54 1.56
N TRP A 121 -2.38 0.61 2.10
CA TRP A 121 -3.01 0.81 3.41
C TRP A 121 -4.53 1.03 3.35
N GLY A 122 -5.10 1.15 2.15
CA GLY A 122 -6.54 1.31 1.96
C GLY A 122 -7.06 2.75 1.99
N TYR A 123 -6.18 3.77 2.04
CA TYR A 123 -6.52 5.21 2.14
C TYR A 123 -7.75 5.64 1.29
N PRO A 124 -8.48 6.69 1.72
CA PRO A 124 -9.40 7.39 0.81
C PRO A 124 -8.63 7.86 -0.44
N LEU A 125 -9.34 7.97 -1.56
CA LEU A 125 -8.74 8.48 -2.80
C LEU A 125 -8.30 9.94 -2.60
N ASN A 126 -7.25 10.37 -3.30
CA ASN A 126 -6.91 11.79 -3.41
C ASN A 126 -8.04 12.53 -4.17
N ARG A 127 -8.10 13.85 -4.08
CA ARG A 127 -9.22 14.63 -4.64
C ARG A 127 -9.34 14.46 -6.16
N VAL A 128 -8.22 14.36 -6.86
CA VAL A 128 -8.17 14.12 -8.31
C VAL A 128 -8.83 12.79 -8.70
N ASN A 129 -8.78 11.77 -7.85
CA ASN A 129 -9.42 10.48 -8.06
C ASN A 129 -10.75 10.34 -7.31
N GLY A 130 -11.40 11.44 -6.93
CA GLY A 130 -12.74 11.44 -6.30
C GLY A 130 -12.73 11.37 -4.77
N GLY A 131 -11.61 11.68 -4.14
CA GLY A 131 -11.52 11.95 -2.71
C GLY A 131 -12.40 13.10 -2.27
N ILE A 132 -12.97 13.00 -1.07
CA ILE A 132 -13.88 14.02 -0.53
C ILE A 132 -13.19 15.00 0.43
N LEU A 133 -11.89 14.83 0.69
CA LEU A 133 -11.12 15.68 1.60
C LEU A 133 -10.76 17.02 0.94
N GLU A 134 -10.96 18.10 1.68
CA GLU A 134 -10.84 19.47 1.23
C GLU A 134 -10.44 20.38 2.38
N ASP A 135 -9.78 21.49 2.04
CA ASP A 135 -9.39 22.52 2.99
C ASP A 135 -10.61 23.11 3.73
N GLY A 136 -10.47 23.37 5.02
CA GLY A 136 -11.53 23.94 5.86
C GLY A 136 -12.52 22.92 6.44
N MET A 137 -12.42 21.63 6.11
CA MET A 137 -13.27 20.62 6.73
C MET A 137 -12.81 20.25 8.14
N CYS A 138 -13.75 20.22 9.09
CA CYS A 138 -13.49 19.75 10.44
C CYS A 138 -13.62 18.22 10.49
N VAL A 139 -12.52 17.53 10.78
CA VAL A 139 -12.46 16.08 10.80
C VAL A 139 -11.73 15.57 12.04
N ARG A 140 -12.01 14.32 12.39
CA ARG A 140 -11.26 13.51 13.33
C ARG A 140 -10.63 12.36 12.56
N ILE A 141 -9.31 12.23 12.64
CA ILE A 141 -8.54 11.18 11.99
C ILE A 141 -7.97 10.25 13.04
N CYS A 142 -8.22 8.94 12.90
CA CYS A 142 -7.48 7.90 13.60
C CYS A 142 -6.35 7.41 12.69
N TYR A 143 -5.12 7.46 13.16
CA TYR A 143 -3.94 7.12 12.37
C TYR A 143 -2.90 6.34 13.18
N ILE A 144 -2.01 5.65 12.46
CA ILE A 144 -0.90 4.88 13.04
C ILE A 144 0.40 5.39 12.43
N PRO A 145 1.33 5.91 13.24
CA PRO A 145 2.67 6.24 12.77
C PRO A 145 3.39 4.96 12.33
N TYR A 146 3.78 4.88 11.06
CA TYR A 146 4.53 3.75 10.54
C TYR A 146 5.69 4.22 9.69
N LYS A 147 6.91 3.94 10.15
CA LYS A 147 8.18 4.43 9.58
C LYS A 147 8.23 5.96 9.50
N PHE A 148 7.91 6.54 8.35
CA PHE A 148 8.01 7.97 8.07
C PHE A 148 6.67 8.58 7.65
N GLU A 149 5.57 7.84 7.81
CA GLU A 149 4.24 8.24 7.34
C GLU A 149 3.19 8.02 8.43
N ASN A 150 2.18 8.89 8.45
CA ASN A 150 0.98 8.74 9.27
C ASN A 150 -0.08 7.97 8.50
N VAL A 151 -0.30 6.71 8.87
CA VAL A 151 -1.24 5.82 8.18
C VAL A 151 -2.66 6.08 8.66
N ILE A 152 -3.50 6.65 7.81
CA ILE A 152 -4.89 6.97 8.14
C ILE A 152 -5.72 5.68 8.14
N MET A 153 -6.33 5.39 9.28
CA MET A 153 -7.17 4.21 9.49
C MET A 153 -8.66 4.54 9.50
N LYS A 154 -9.03 5.72 10.02
CA LYS A 154 -10.42 6.16 10.08
C LYS A 154 -10.52 7.68 9.93
N ILE A 155 -11.56 8.14 9.22
CA ILE A 155 -11.91 9.57 9.12
C ILE A 155 -13.38 9.74 9.49
N GLU A 156 -13.62 10.64 10.43
CA GLU A 156 -14.95 11.07 10.85
C GLU A 156 -15.08 12.57 10.62
N GLN A 157 -16.08 12.99 9.85
CA GLN A 157 -16.37 14.40 9.62
C GLN A 157 -17.30 14.92 10.70
N LEU A 158 -17.02 16.13 11.19
CA LEU A 158 -17.86 16.83 12.15
C LEU A 158 -18.90 17.65 11.37
N GLU A 159 -20.18 17.23 11.45
CA GLU A 159 -21.33 18.03 11.02
C GLU A 159 -21.72 19.06 12.08
#